data_AF-A0A9D6FKW1-F1
#
_entry.id   AF-A0A9D6FKW1-F1
#
_cell.length_a   1.000
_cell.length_b   1.000
_cell.length_c   1.000
_cell.angle_alpha   90.00
_cell.angle_beta   90.00
_cell.angle_gamma   90.00
#
_symmetry.space_group_name_H-M   'P 1'
#
loop_
_entity.id
_entity.type
_entity.pdbx_description
1 polymer ?
#
loop_
_entity_poly.entity_id
_entity_poly.type
_entity_poly.pdbx_seq_one_letter_code
_entity_poly.pdbx_strand_id
1 'polypeptide(L)'
;MKEPTKSCTVIVNLGREEVDYLDKIGKDALFSTGSKLSRNKVISAMILAVKQLGLTGEGTKTKDALQAKILQAMGLKPLRVESPKAILSEDKTEHRLTA
;
A
#
# COMPACT_ATOMS: atom_id res chain seq x y z
N MET A 1 1.50 -31.07 -9.49
CA MET A 1 0.78 -30.11 -10.34
C MET A 1 1.05 -28.71 -9.80
N LYS A 2 1.75 -27.83 -10.52
CA LYS A 2 1.94 -26.42 -10.14
C LYS A 2 0.93 -25.60 -10.94
N GLU A 3 0.00 -24.93 -10.26
CA GLU A 3 -0.93 -24.01 -10.92
C GLU A 3 -0.14 -22.87 -11.59
N PRO A 4 -0.51 -22.43 -12.81
CA PRO A 4 0.11 -21.27 -13.43
C PRO A 4 -0.36 -20.02 -12.67
N THR A 5 0.47 -19.51 -11.77
CA THR A 5 0.28 -18.17 -11.18
C THR A 5 0.32 -17.14 -12.30
N LYS A 6 -0.85 -16.73 -12.77
CA LYS A 6 -1.00 -15.64 -13.73
C LYS A 6 -0.42 -14.36 -13.12
N SER A 7 0.58 -13.78 -13.76
CA SER A 7 1.11 -12.48 -13.36
C SER A 7 0.17 -11.38 -13.85
N CYS A 8 -0.31 -10.55 -12.93
CA CYS A 8 -1.08 -9.34 -13.25
C CYS A 8 -0.18 -8.11 -13.16
N THR A 9 -0.32 -7.17 -14.09
CA THR A 9 0.34 -5.87 -14.02
C THR A 9 -0.56 -4.88 -13.30
N VAL A 10 -0.03 -4.24 -12.27
CA VAL A 10 -0.72 -3.19 -11.52
C VAL A 10 0.02 -1.88 -11.75
N ILE A 11 -0.70 -0.84 -12.21
CA ILE A 11 -0.17 0.51 -12.35
C ILE A 11 -0.70 1.32 -11.16
N VAL A 12 0.21 1.90 -10.38
CA VAL A 12 -0.12 2.72 -9.21
C VAL A 12 0.56 4.07 -9.32
N ASN A 13 -0.09 5.10 -8.79
CA ASN A 13 0.51 6.42 -8.66
C ASN A 13 1.04 6.56 -7.23
N LEU A 14 2.34 6.77 -7.10
CA LEU A 14 3.03 6.93 -5.81
C LEU A 14 3.72 8.28 -5.78
N GLY A 15 3.72 8.91 -4.61
CA GLY A 15 4.49 10.12 -4.38
C GLY A 15 5.99 9.87 -4.54
N ARG A 16 6.75 10.93 -4.80
CA ARG A 16 8.21 10.83 -4.95
C ARG A 16 8.87 10.19 -3.74
N GLU A 17 8.45 10.57 -2.53
CA GLU A 17 8.97 10.04 -1.27
C GLU A 17 8.71 8.53 -1.11
N GLU A 18 7.54 8.05 -1.53
CA GLU A 18 7.19 6.62 -1.49
C GLU A 18 8.07 5.80 -2.44
N VAL A 19 8.33 6.34 -3.65
CA VAL A 19 9.22 5.71 -4.64
C VAL A 19 10.67 5.70 -4.16
N ASP A 20 11.13 6.81 -3.57
CA ASP A 20 12.48 6.91 -3.00
C ASP A 20 12.69 5.90 -1.87
N TYR A 21 11.70 5.74 -1.00
CA TYR A 21 11.73 4.74 0.07
C TYR A 21 11.80 3.30 -0.47
N LEU A 22 11.03 2.97 -1.50
CA LEU A 22 11.11 1.66 -2.17
C LEU A 22 12.51 1.41 -2.78
N ASP A 23 13.12 2.44 -3.37
CA ASP A 23 14.46 2.36 -3.95
C ASP A 23 15.54 2.20 -2.86
N LYS A 24 15.38 2.90 -1.74
CA LYS A 24 16.25 2.79 -0.57
C LYS A 24 16.25 1.37 -0.01
N ILE A 25 15.08 0.75 0.20
CA ILE A 25 15.00 -0.66 0.63
C ILE A 25 15.73 -1.58 -0.36
N GLY A 26 15.53 -1.37 -1.66
CA GLY A 26 16.18 -2.16 -2.70
C GLY A 26 17.71 -2.02 -2.69
N LYS A 27 18.21 -0.81 -2.41
CA LYS A 27 19.64 -0.51 -2.24
C LYS A 27 20.19 -1.11 -0.95
N ASP A 28 19.49 -0.96 0.17
CA ASP A 28 19.92 -1.50 1.46
C ASP A 28 20.08 -3.02 1.40
N ALA A 29 19.16 -3.72 0.72
CA ALA A 29 19.29 -5.15 0.44
C ALA A 29 20.50 -5.47 -0.47
N LEU A 30 20.76 -4.67 -1.50
CA LEU A 30 21.94 -4.83 -2.35
C LEU A 30 23.24 -4.67 -1.54
N PHE A 31 23.33 -3.66 -0.68
CA PHE A 31 24.49 -3.41 0.17
C PHE A 31 24.66 -4.48 1.25
N SER A 32 23.56 -5.00 1.81
CA SER A 32 23.61 -5.97 2.90
C SER A 32 23.83 -7.41 2.42
N THR A 33 23.26 -7.82 1.30
CA THR A 33 23.26 -9.23 0.86
C THR A 33 23.83 -9.44 -0.54
N GLY A 34 24.32 -8.38 -1.19
CA GLY A 34 24.86 -8.44 -2.55
C GLY A 34 23.81 -8.63 -3.65
N SER A 35 22.51 -8.60 -3.32
CA SER A 35 21.43 -8.82 -4.29
C SER A 35 20.35 -7.75 -4.19
N LYS A 36 20.04 -7.12 -5.32
CA LYS A 36 19.04 -6.05 -5.38
C LYS A 36 17.63 -6.62 -5.32
N LEU A 37 16.86 -6.19 -4.31
CA LEU A 37 15.41 -6.38 -4.32
C LEU A 37 14.79 -5.38 -5.31
N SER A 38 14.07 -5.89 -6.31
CA SER A 38 13.32 -5.03 -7.24
C SER A 38 12.11 -4.43 -6.54
N ARG A 39 11.64 -3.26 -6.98
CA ARG A 39 10.46 -2.57 -6.41
C ARG A 39 9.25 -3.50 -6.33
N ASN A 40 9.03 -4.32 -7.36
CA ASN A 40 7.95 -5.31 -7.36
C ASN A 40 8.12 -6.38 -6.26
N LYS A 41 9.34 -6.89 -6.03
CA LYS A 41 9.60 -7.84 -4.94
C LYS A 41 9.35 -7.22 -3.57
N VAL A 42 9.75 -5.96 -3.38
CA VAL A 42 9.49 -5.22 -2.13
C VAL A 42 7.99 -5.07 -1.89
N ILE A 43 7.24 -4.59 -2.89
CA ILE A 43 5.77 -4.44 -2.81
C ILE A 43 5.09 -5.79 -2.57
N SER A 44 5.50 -6.84 -3.31
CA SER A 44 4.97 -8.19 -3.14
C SER A 44 5.21 -8.73 -1.72
N ALA A 45 6.39 -8.51 -1.16
CA ALA A 45 6.72 -8.91 0.21
C ALA A 45 5.86 -8.16 1.24
N MET A 46 5.64 -6.86 1.04
CA MET A 46 4.76 -6.06 1.90
C MET A 46 3.31 -6.57 1.85
N ILE A 47 2.78 -6.86 0.66
CA ILE A 47 1.42 -7.41 0.49
C ILE A 47 1.30 -8.77 1.21
N LEU A 48 2.28 -9.65 1.05
CA LEU A 48 2.29 -10.94 1.72
C LEU A 48 2.35 -10.81 3.25
N ALA A 49 3.16 -9.88 3.77
CA ALA A 49 3.22 -9.60 5.20
C ALA A 49 1.86 -9.11 5.74
N VAL A 50 1.22 -8.15 5.06
CA VAL A 50 -0.12 -7.67 5.43
C VAL A 50 -1.16 -8.79 5.38
N LYS A 51 -1.07 -9.68 4.38
CA LYS A 51 -1.93 -10.87 4.27
C LYS A 51 -1.70 -11.85 5.43
N GLN A 52 -0.45 -12.08 5.82
CA GLN A 52 -0.10 -12.97 6.95
C GLN A 52 -0.57 -12.40 8.29
N LEU A 53 -0.65 -11.08 8.43
CA LEU A 53 -1.24 -10.42 9.59
C LEU A 53 -2.78 -10.57 9.66
N GLY A 54 -3.41 -11.24 8.69
CA GLY A 54 -4.87 -11.45 8.67
C GLY A 54 -5.66 -10.16 8.46
N LEU A 55 -5.01 -9.11 7.96
CA LEU A 55 -5.64 -7.81 7.76
C LEU A 55 -6.57 -7.85 6.54
N THR A 56 -7.81 -7.46 6.76
CA THR A 56 -8.84 -7.35 5.72
C THR A 56 -9.22 -5.89 5.48
N GLY A 57 -9.78 -5.62 4.30
CA GLY A 57 -10.37 -4.32 3.97
C GLY A 57 -11.70 -4.05 4.69
N GLU A 58 -12.16 -4.96 5.55
CA GLU A 58 -13.48 -4.86 6.18
C GLU A 58 -13.55 -3.64 7.11
N GLY A 59 -14.45 -2.70 6.80
CA GLY A 59 -14.57 -1.44 7.52
C GLY A 59 -13.48 -0.40 7.23
N THR A 60 -12.64 -0.63 6.21
CA THR A 60 -11.56 0.31 5.83
C THR A 60 -11.95 1.09 4.59
N LYS A 61 -12.20 2.41 4.73
CA LYS A 61 -12.61 3.28 3.61
C LYS A 61 -11.51 4.20 3.08
N THR A 62 -10.41 4.34 3.82
CA THR A 62 -9.33 5.28 3.50
C THR A 62 -7.96 4.61 3.64
N LYS A 63 -6.96 5.16 2.93
CA LYS A 63 -5.55 4.75 3.02
C LYS A 63 -5.06 4.82 4.47
N ASP A 64 -5.38 5.91 5.19
CA ASP A 64 -4.96 6.13 6.57
C ASP A 64 -5.56 5.10 7.54
N ALA A 65 -6.83 4.74 7.35
CA ALA A 65 -7.48 3.72 8.17
C ALA A 65 -6.83 2.34 7.97
N LEU A 66 -6.40 2.02 6.75
CA LEU A 66 -5.66 0.78 6.48
C LEU A 66 -4.27 0.81 7.14
N GLN A 67 -3.56 1.92 7.01
CA GLN A 67 -2.25 2.10 7.63
C GLN A 67 -2.32 1.97 9.15
N ALA A 68 -3.31 2.60 9.79
CA ALA A 68 -3.52 2.52 11.23
C ALA A 68 -3.78 1.07 11.68
N LYS A 69 -4.59 0.30 10.94
CA LYS A 69 -4.82 -1.13 11.20
C LYS A 69 -3.55 -1.96 11.06
N ILE A 70 -2.75 -1.71 10.02
CA ILE A 70 -1.45 -2.39 9.81
C ILE A 70 -0.52 -2.13 11.00
N LEU A 71 -0.38 -0.87 11.43
CA LEU A 71 0.45 -0.50 12.58
C LEU A 71 -0.06 -1.15 13.88
N GLN A 72 -1.37 -1.14 14.11
CA GLN A 72 -1.99 -1.77 15.27
C GLN A 72 -1.73 -3.29 15.31
N ALA A 73 -1.84 -3.98 14.18
CA ALA A 73 -1.58 -5.41 14.07
C ALA A 73 -0.11 -5.78 14.34
N MET A 74 0.82 -4.86 14.09
CA MET A 74 2.24 -5.01 14.43
C MET A 74 2.55 -4.68 15.89
N GLY A 75 1.55 -4.40 16.74
CA GLY A 75 1.74 -4.02 18.14
C GLY A 75 2.36 -2.63 18.33
N LEU A 76 2.51 -1.87 17.25
CA LEU A 76 2.99 -0.50 17.29
C LEU A 76 1.81 0.40 17.66
N LYS A 77 1.91 1.07 18.81
CA LYS A 77 0.96 2.13 19.16
C LYS A 77 1.00 3.17 18.04
N PRO A 78 -0.13 3.52 17.41
CA PRO A 78 -0.11 4.55 16.38
C PRO A 78 0.44 5.82 17.02
N LEU A 79 1.64 6.24 16.59
CA LEU A 79 2.14 7.58 16.87
C LEU A 79 1.03 8.51 16.38
N ARG A 80 0.56 9.43 17.25
CA ARG A 80 -0.49 10.41 16.93
C ARG A 80 -0.25 10.98 15.52
N VAL A 81 -0.96 10.46 14.54
CA VAL A 81 -1.15 11.14 13.26
C VAL A 81 -2.23 12.16 13.56
N GLU A 82 -1.83 13.42 13.68
CA GLU A 82 -2.77 14.52 13.72
C GLU A 82 -3.73 14.36 12.54
N SER A 83 -5.03 14.40 12.84
CA SER A 83 -6.12 14.11 11.93
C SER A 83 -5.94 14.82 10.58
N PRO A 84 -6.19 14.13 9.45
CA PRO A 84 -6.15 14.77 8.14
C PRO A 84 -7.21 15.88 8.08
N LYS A 85 -6.75 17.11 7.79
CA LYS A 85 -7.63 18.18 7.29
C LYS A 85 -8.43 17.63 6.11
N ALA A 86 -9.72 17.92 6.17
CA ALA A 86 -10.73 17.65 5.16
C ALA A 86 -10.19 17.69 3.72
N ILE A 87 -10.33 16.57 3.01
CA ILE A 87 -10.60 16.58 1.57
C ILE A 87 -12.00 15.97 1.45
N LEU A 88 -12.99 16.77 1.86
CA LEU A 88 -14.33 16.63 1.34
C LEU A 88 -14.28 17.30 -0.04
N SER A 89 -14.29 16.51 -1.09
CA SER A 89 -14.70 16.97 -2.40
C SER A 89 -15.78 16.01 -2.83
N GLU A 90 -16.99 16.47 -2.60
CA GLU A 90 -18.23 15.95 -3.15
C GLU A 90 -18.04 15.66 -4.64
N ASP A 91 -18.00 14.39 -5.03
CA ASP A 91 -18.27 14.01 -6.41
C ASP A 91 -19.78 14.14 -6.60
N LYS A 92 -20.20 15.34 -7.00
CA LYS A 92 -21.58 15.61 -7.40
C LYS A 92 -21.94 14.68 -8.54
N THR A 93 -22.83 13.76 -8.20
CA THR A 93 -23.70 13.04 -9.11
C THR A 93 -24.48 14.07 -9.93
N GLU A 94 -24.21 14.21 -11.22
CA GLU A 94 -25.24 14.62 -12.19
C GLU A 94 -25.05 13.85 -13.50
N HIS A 95 -25.83 12.76 -13.58
CA HIS A 95 -26.28 12.17 -14.82
C HIS A 95 -26.82 13.25 -15.75
N ARG A 96 -26.23 13.41 -16.94
CA ARG A 96 -26.96 13.92 -18.11
C ARG A 96 -27.33 12.75 -19.01
N LEU A 97 -28.50 12.19 -18.76
CA LEU A 97 -29.28 11.44 -19.74
C LEU A 97 -30.22 12.42 -20.45
N THR A 98 -30.13 12.43 -21.78
CA THR A 98 -31.17 12.66 -22.80
C THR A 98 -32.22 13.76 -22.61
N ALA A 99 -32.22 14.70 -23.55
CA ALA A 99 -33.40 15.13 -24.32
C ALA A 99 -32.93 15.59 -25.71
#